data_AF-A0A101MSJ9-F1
#
_entry.id   AF-A0A101MSJ9-F1
#
_cell.length_a   1.000
_cell.length_b   1.000
_cell.length_c   1.000
_cell.angle_alpha   90.00
_cell.angle_beta   90.00
_cell.angle_gamma   90.00
#
_symmetry.space_group_name_H-M   'P 1'
#
loop_
_entity.id
_entity.type
_entity.pdbx_description
1 polymer ?
#
loop_
_entity_poly.entity_id
_entity_poly.type
_entity_poly.pdbx_seq_one_letter_code
_entity_poly.pdbx_strand_id
1 'polypeptide(L)'
;MAAPGSVLRRTAIASSSLLRTRVIPATATAIRTQATHTLLGSRCPVLSSHVPTPRSLSQTRHSSYSAPTPSENGKARKKVTIQTLQNMHKKGEPITMLTAHDFPSAHVADASGMDMVLVGDSLGMVALGMENTTEVIMEEMILHCRSVARATKAAFIIGDLPMGSYEVCAEQAIESSLRLIKEGRVHGVKLEGGQELAPTIKRITQAGVPVVGHVGLTPQRQNALGGFRVQGKTALSATKLLRDALAMQEAGAFMLVLEAMPSEVASIITQKLRIPTIGIGAGNGCSGQVLVQVDMTGNFQPGRFVPKFVKQYADVWDEAARGISLYRDEVKSRAFPSEEYTYPIGKDELAGFQKTVDEVFREA
;
A
#
# COMPACT_ATOMS: atom_id res chain seq x y z
N MET A 1 47.39 -34.68 39.57
CA MET A 1 48.67 -34.66 38.85
C MET A 1 48.85 -33.28 38.21
N ALA A 2 50.09 -32.91 37.86
CA ALA A 2 50.54 -31.52 37.72
C ALA A 2 49.95 -30.72 36.53
N ALA A 3 49.82 -29.41 36.72
CA ALA A 3 50.14 -28.38 35.72
C ALA A 3 51.61 -27.94 35.96
N PRO A 4 52.38 -27.41 34.98
CA PRO A 4 52.27 -25.96 34.66
C PRO A 4 52.76 -25.48 33.25
N GLY A 5 52.43 -24.21 32.94
CA GLY A 5 53.20 -23.26 32.09
C GLY A 5 53.36 -23.54 30.57
N SER A 6 53.85 -22.63 29.71
CA SER A 6 53.92 -21.16 29.65
C SER A 6 54.87 -20.73 28.48
N VAL A 7 54.78 -19.47 28.01
CA VAL A 7 55.81 -18.67 27.26
C VAL A 7 55.76 -18.57 25.70
N LEU A 8 55.36 -17.37 25.25
CA LEU A 8 55.75 -16.48 24.11
C LEU A 8 56.54 -16.97 22.85
N ARG A 9 56.10 -16.51 21.66
CA ARG A 9 56.66 -15.42 20.77
C ARG A 9 55.82 -15.31 19.46
N ARG A 10 55.22 -14.15 19.07
CA ARG A 10 55.72 -12.90 18.44
C ARG A 10 56.11 -12.95 16.93
N THR A 11 55.20 -12.45 16.07
CA THR A 11 55.39 -11.62 14.83
C THR A 11 53.99 -11.12 14.39
N ALA A 12 53.66 -9.81 14.36
CA ALA A 12 53.93 -8.82 13.29
C ALA A 12 53.38 -9.27 11.92
N ILE A 13 52.31 -8.69 11.36
CA ILE A 13 52.22 -7.42 10.59
C ILE A 13 50.72 -7.19 10.27
N ALA A 14 50.10 -6.00 10.18
CA ALA A 14 50.42 -4.61 10.57
C ALA A 14 49.09 -3.79 10.60
N SER A 15 49.12 -2.44 10.57
CA SER A 15 47.94 -1.55 10.59
C SER A 15 47.74 -0.76 9.29
N SER A 16 46.50 -0.32 9.02
CA SER A 16 46.22 0.78 8.08
C SER A 16 45.19 1.74 8.67
N SER A 17 45.40 3.04 8.45
CA SER A 17 44.59 4.12 9.02
C SER A 17 44.18 5.15 7.97
N LEU A 18 42.90 5.50 8.02
CA LEU A 18 42.33 6.85 7.86
C LEU A 18 42.67 7.73 6.63
N LEU A 19 41.58 8.21 6.00
CA LEU A 19 41.34 9.60 5.57
C LEU A 19 42.23 10.23 4.46
N ARG A 20 41.63 10.49 3.27
CA ARG A 20 40.90 11.76 2.99
C ARG A 20 40.41 11.86 1.54
N THR A 21 39.16 12.27 1.36
CA THR A 21 38.58 12.70 0.09
C THR A 21 39.08 14.10 -0.28
N ARG A 22 39.34 14.38 -1.57
CA ARG A 22 39.48 15.73 -2.13
C ARG A 22 38.46 15.92 -3.25
N VAL A 23 37.74 17.04 -3.20
CA VAL A 23 36.85 17.53 -4.26
C VAL A 23 37.55 18.69 -4.97
N ILE A 24 37.39 18.78 -6.29
CA ILE A 24 37.91 19.88 -7.13
C ILE A 24 36.71 20.54 -7.82
N PRO A 25 36.57 21.88 -7.78
CA PRO A 25 35.51 22.60 -8.50
C PRO A 25 35.92 22.95 -9.94
N ALA A 26 34.95 23.02 -10.85
CA ALA A 26 35.12 23.59 -12.18
C ALA A 26 34.26 24.86 -12.31
N THR A 27 34.86 25.94 -12.81
CA THR A 27 34.26 27.28 -12.90
C THR A 27 33.53 27.52 -14.22
N ALA A 28 32.51 28.39 -14.19
CA ALA A 28 31.81 28.87 -15.36
C ALA A 28 32.51 30.09 -15.98
N THR A 29 32.55 30.16 -17.31
CA THR A 29 32.97 31.36 -18.06
C THR A 29 31.95 31.67 -19.13
N ALA A 30 31.35 32.85 -19.06
CA ALA A 30 30.50 33.39 -20.13
C ALA A 30 31.35 34.21 -21.10
N ILE A 31 31.10 34.07 -22.41
CA ILE A 31 31.66 34.97 -23.44
C ILE A 31 30.50 35.65 -24.17
N ARG A 32 30.64 36.96 -24.33
CA ARG A 32 29.67 37.88 -24.90
C ARG A 32 30.31 38.51 -26.14
N THR A 33 29.68 38.38 -27.30
CA THR A 33 30.06 39.10 -28.52
C THR A 33 28.83 39.74 -29.14
N GLN A 34 28.93 41.05 -29.40
CA GLN A 34 27.96 41.82 -30.18
C GLN A 34 28.51 41.99 -31.60
N ALA A 35 27.62 42.00 -32.59
CA ALA A 35 27.88 42.62 -33.88
C ALA A 35 26.57 43.18 -34.44
N THR A 36 26.52 44.49 -34.63
CA THR A 36 25.43 45.23 -35.28
C THR A 36 25.80 45.51 -36.73
N HIS A 37 24.86 45.40 -37.68
CA HIS A 37 24.87 46.21 -38.90
C HIS A 37 23.46 46.34 -39.51
N THR A 38 23.30 47.32 -40.41
CA THR A 38 22.05 48.08 -40.59
C THR A 38 21.38 47.85 -41.96
N LEU A 39 20.05 47.97 -41.97
CA LEU A 39 19.10 48.20 -43.09
C LEU A 39 19.67 48.43 -44.51
N LEU A 40 19.08 47.79 -45.53
CA LEU A 40 18.01 48.41 -46.35
C LEU A 40 17.38 47.40 -47.33
N GLY A 41 16.18 47.73 -47.83
CA GLY A 41 15.22 46.77 -48.38
C GLY A 41 15.31 46.40 -49.86
N SER A 42 14.53 45.38 -50.21
CA SER A 42 13.89 45.21 -51.52
C SER A 42 12.67 44.29 -51.38
N ARG A 43 11.59 44.59 -52.10
CA ARG A 43 10.34 43.81 -52.10
C ARG A 43 10.38 42.81 -53.25
N CYS A 44 10.01 41.56 -53.00
CA CYS A 44 9.55 40.61 -54.02
C CYS A 44 8.27 39.89 -53.53
N PRO A 45 7.35 39.52 -54.43
CA PRO A 45 5.99 39.13 -54.06
C PRO A 45 5.84 37.66 -53.68
N VAL A 46 4.80 37.37 -52.90
CA VAL A 46 4.40 36.03 -52.47
C VAL A 46 3.83 35.25 -53.66
N LEU A 47 4.40 34.06 -53.94
CA LEU A 47 3.77 33.03 -54.76
C LEU A 47 3.16 31.97 -53.84
N SER A 48 1.83 31.86 -53.88
CA SER A 48 1.09 30.84 -53.15
C SER A 48 1.26 29.48 -53.83
N SER A 49 1.89 28.53 -53.14
CA SER A 49 1.80 27.10 -53.49
C SER A 49 0.93 26.40 -52.45
N HIS A 50 -0.30 26.05 -52.85
CA HIS A 50 -1.16 25.17 -52.06
C HIS A 50 -0.58 23.76 -52.05
N VAL A 51 0.17 23.42 -51.00
CA VAL A 51 0.44 22.03 -50.62
C VAL A 51 -0.80 21.50 -49.90
N PRO A 52 -1.46 20.44 -50.39
CA PRO A 52 -2.52 19.78 -49.64
C PRO A 52 -1.91 19.12 -48.40
N THR A 53 -2.34 19.53 -47.21
CA THR A 53 -1.96 18.83 -45.98
C THR A 53 -2.54 17.41 -46.02
N PRO A 54 -1.73 16.36 -45.80
CA PRO A 54 -2.27 15.01 -45.70
C PRO A 54 -3.25 14.96 -44.52
N ARG A 55 -4.47 14.46 -44.76
CA ARG A 55 -5.42 14.19 -43.67
C ARG A 55 -4.73 13.27 -42.66
N SER A 56 -4.59 13.75 -41.44
CA SER A 56 -4.17 12.92 -40.31
C SER A 56 -5.20 11.80 -40.14
N LEU A 57 -4.86 10.60 -40.60
CA LEU A 57 -5.56 9.39 -40.20
C LEU A 57 -5.28 9.24 -38.71
N SER A 58 -6.29 9.52 -37.89
CA SER A 58 -6.20 9.30 -36.44
C SER A 58 -6.06 7.81 -36.20
N GLN A 59 -4.82 7.36 -35.97
CA GLN A 59 -4.53 5.98 -35.64
C GLN A 59 -5.16 5.69 -34.26
N THR A 60 -6.30 4.99 -34.26
CA THR A 60 -6.98 4.57 -33.04
C THR A 60 -6.03 3.66 -32.25
N ARG A 61 -5.54 4.15 -31.11
CA ARG A 61 -4.62 3.39 -30.26
C ARG A 61 -5.40 2.42 -29.38
N HIS A 62 -5.53 1.19 -29.84
CA HIS A 62 -5.98 0.06 -29.02
C HIS A 62 -4.82 -0.38 -28.12
N SER A 63 -4.61 0.34 -27.02
CA SER A 63 -3.60 0.00 -26.00
C SER A 63 -4.26 -0.71 -24.82
N SER A 64 -3.59 -1.74 -24.29
CA SER A 64 -3.95 -2.36 -23.01
C SER A 64 -3.72 -1.45 -21.79
N TYR A 65 -3.05 -0.31 -21.97
CA TYR A 65 -2.83 0.68 -20.92
C TYR A 65 -3.96 1.72 -20.89
N SER A 66 -4.95 1.49 -20.04
CA SER A 66 -5.93 2.51 -19.68
C SER A 66 -5.33 3.50 -18.68
N ALA A 67 -5.15 4.76 -19.10
CA ALA A 67 -4.90 5.84 -18.14
C ALA A 67 -6.13 5.98 -17.21
N PRO A 68 -5.95 6.32 -15.91
CA PRO A 68 -7.08 6.46 -14.99
C PRO A 68 -8.09 7.49 -15.49
N THR A 69 -9.32 7.04 -15.79
CA THR A 69 -10.41 7.91 -16.18
C THR A 69 -10.81 8.82 -15.01
N PRO A 70 -11.08 10.12 -15.25
CA PRO A 70 -11.69 10.96 -14.23
C PRO A 70 -13.05 10.38 -13.83
N SER A 71 -13.36 10.36 -12.52
CA SER A 71 -14.68 9.92 -12.04
C SER A 71 -15.77 10.82 -12.61
N GLU A 72 -16.81 10.23 -13.20
CA GLU A 72 -17.90 10.96 -13.86
C GLU A 72 -18.80 11.78 -12.90
N ASN A 73 -18.68 11.56 -11.59
CA ASN A 73 -19.40 12.34 -10.58
C ASN A 73 -18.60 13.57 -10.15
N GLY A 74 -18.95 14.73 -10.75
CA GLY A 74 -18.21 16.01 -10.72
C GLY A 74 -18.02 16.75 -9.38
N LYS A 75 -17.88 16.06 -8.25
CA LYS A 75 -17.32 16.61 -7.00
C LYS A 75 -16.37 15.61 -6.35
N ALA A 76 -15.07 15.88 -6.43
CA ALA A 76 -14.05 15.11 -5.73
C ALA A 76 -14.34 15.05 -4.22
N ARG A 77 -14.35 13.84 -3.65
CA ARG A 77 -14.59 13.62 -2.21
C ARG A 77 -13.56 14.39 -1.39
N LYS A 78 -14.01 15.09 -0.35
CA LYS A 78 -13.11 15.81 0.57
C LYS A 78 -12.17 14.81 1.25
N LYS A 79 -10.91 15.19 1.45
CA LYS A 79 -9.97 14.38 2.21
C LYS A 79 -10.46 14.17 3.65
N VAL A 80 -10.48 12.92 4.07
CA VAL A 80 -10.69 12.51 5.46
C VAL A 80 -9.46 12.90 6.26
N THR A 81 -9.67 13.40 7.47
CA THR A 81 -8.62 13.86 8.40
C THR A 81 -8.91 13.30 9.79
N ILE A 82 -7.93 13.36 10.70
CA ILE A 82 -8.13 13.02 12.11
C ILE A 82 -9.32 13.82 12.70
N GLN A 83 -9.45 15.10 12.34
CA GLN A 83 -10.59 15.92 12.77
C GLN A 83 -11.93 15.42 12.21
N THR A 84 -11.96 14.93 10.97
CA THR A 84 -13.14 14.29 10.37
C THR A 84 -13.55 13.06 11.19
N LEU A 85 -12.60 12.15 11.43
CA LEU A 85 -12.82 10.90 12.18
C LEU A 85 -13.27 11.16 13.62
N GLN A 86 -12.64 12.12 14.30
CA GLN A 86 -13.07 12.55 15.65
C GLN A 86 -14.47 13.19 15.65
N ASN A 87 -14.84 13.91 14.58
CA ASN A 87 -16.18 14.49 14.46
C ASN A 87 -17.24 13.42 14.19
N MET A 88 -16.93 12.39 13.40
CA MET A 88 -17.81 11.24 13.19
C MET A 88 -18.09 10.51 14.51
N HIS A 89 -17.03 10.16 15.25
CA HIS A 89 -17.12 9.56 16.58
C HIS A 89 -17.98 10.38 17.55
N LYS A 90 -17.76 11.70 17.65
CA LYS A 90 -18.55 12.61 18.51
C LYS A 90 -20.03 12.69 18.13
N LYS A 91 -20.39 12.38 16.88
CA LYS A 91 -21.77 12.35 16.38
C LYS A 91 -22.42 10.96 16.46
N GLY A 92 -21.66 9.91 16.78
CA GLY A 92 -22.12 8.52 16.64
C GLY A 92 -22.21 8.05 15.18
N GLU A 93 -21.53 8.72 14.24
CA GLU A 93 -21.45 8.34 12.84
C GLU A 93 -20.37 7.24 12.69
N PRO A 94 -20.72 6.01 12.25
CA PRO A 94 -19.76 4.91 12.20
C PRO A 94 -18.64 5.13 11.19
N ILE A 95 -17.39 4.95 11.61
CA ILE A 95 -16.21 5.08 10.75
C ILE A 95 -16.02 3.79 9.94
N THR A 96 -15.87 3.92 8.62
CA THR A 96 -15.57 2.80 7.71
C THR A 96 -14.07 2.69 7.46
N MET A 97 -13.48 1.56 7.86
CA MET A 97 -12.09 1.20 7.55
C MET A 97 -12.08 -0.10 6.75
N LEU A 98 -11.20 -0.20 5.76
CA LEU A 98 -11.01 -1.42 4.97
C LEU A 98 -9.52 -1.60 4.71
N THR A 99 -9.03 -2.85 4.67
CA THR A 99 -7.64 -3.04 4.21
C THR A 99 -7.52 -2.76 2.71
N ALA A 100 -6.34 -2.34 2.27
CA ALA A 100 -5.94 -2.41 0.88
C ALA A 100 -4.43 -2.63 0.80
N HIS A 101 -3.98 -3.30 -0.25
CA HIS A 101 -2.60 -3.78 -0.35
C HIS A 101 -1.91 -3.29 -1.63
N ASP A 102 -2.67 -2.87 -2.65
CA ASP A 102 -2.16 -2.43 -3.93
C ASP A 102 -2.98 -1.26 -4.53
N PHE A 103 -2.64 -0.85 -5.76
CA PHE A 103 -3.34 0.22 -6.44
C PHE A 103 -4.81 -0.14 -6.77
N PRO A 104 -5.15 -1.29 -7.40
CA PRO A 104 -6.55 -1.67 -7.64
C PRO A 104 -7.42 -1.74 -6.38
N SER A 105 -6.97 -2.46 -5.34
CA SER A 105 -7.70 -2.63 -4.08
C SER A 105 -8.02 -1.29 -3.40
N ALA A 106 -7.03 -0.40 -3.35
CA ALA A 106 -7.17 0.93 -2.77
C ALA A 106 -7.98 1.89 -3.64
N HIS A 107 -7.93 1.74 -4.97
CA HIS A 107 -8.73 2.55 -5.88
C HIS A 107 -10.22 2.25 -5.72
N VAL A 108 -10.59 0.96 -5.67
CA VAL A 108 -11.96 0.53 -5.39
C VAL A 108 -12.39 0.99 -4.00
N ALA A 109 -11.57 0.81 -2.95
CA ALA A 109 -11.90 1.25 -1.60
C ALA A 109 -12.17 2.76 -1.48
N ASP A 110 -11.33 3.61 -2.10
CA ASP A 110 -11.50 5.06 -2.06
C ASP A 110 -12.69 5.54 -2.93
N ALA A 111 -12.91 4.91 -4.09
CA ALA A 111 -14.05 5.17 -4.96
C ALA A 111 -15.39 4.74 -4.35
N SER A 112 -15.40 3.64 -3.58
CA SER A 112 -16.53 3.19 -2.76
C SER A 112 -16.75 4.05 -1.50
N GLY A 113 -15.94 5.08 -1.28
CA GLY A 113 -16.18 6.09 -0.24
C GLY A 113 -15.66 5.76 1.15
N MET A 114 -14.81 4.73 1.33
CA MET A 114 -14.26 4.35 2.65
C MET A 114 -13.59 5.53 3.36
N ASP A 115 -13.81 5.70 4.66
CA ASP A 115 -13.21 6.80 5.43
C ASP A 115 -11.71 6.60 5.62
N MET A 116 -11.31 5.34 5.84
CA MET A 116 -9.94 4.94 6.10
C MET A 116 -9.53 3.73 5.26
N VAL A 117 -8.25 3.72 4.87
CA VAL A 117 -7.62 2.57 4.23
C VAL A 117 -6.45 2.13 5.12
N LEU A 118 -6.43 0.86 5.49
CA LEU A 118 -5.36 0.24 6.27
C LEU A 118 -4.48 -0.63 5.36
N VAL A 119 -3.21 -0.22 5.20
CA VAL A 119 -2.19 -1.09 4.62
C VAL A 119 -1.66 -1.97 5.75
N GLY A 120 -2.39 -3.04 6.02
CA GLY A 120 -2.15 -3.92 7.16
C GLY A 120 -1.17 -5.06 6.85
N ASP A 121 -0.41 -5.48 7.84
CA ASP A 121 0.56 -6.59 7.77
C ASP A 121 -0.08 -7.94 7.40
N SER A 122 -1.40 -8.07 7.57
CA SER A 122 -2.28 -9.07 6.95
C SER A 122 -1.98 -9.37 5.47
N LEU A 123 -1.36 -8.42 4.74
CA LEU A 123 -0.85 -8.61 3.39
C LEU A 123 0.10 -9.80 3.26
N GLY A 124 0.84 -10.17 4.31
CA GLY A 124 1.69 -11.36 4.32
C GLY A 124 0.89 -12.60 3.94
N MET A 125 -0.27 -12.80 4.58
CA MET A 125 -1.14 -13.94 4.33
C MET A 125 -1.98 -13.80 3.06
N VAL A 126 -2.57 -12.62 2.81
CA VAL A 126 -3.59 -12.46 1.74
C VAL A 126 -3.06 -11.94 0.40
N ALA A 127 -1.82 -11.44 0.35
CA ALA A 127 -1.20 -10.91 -0.86
C ALA A 127 0.16 -11.53 -1.17
N LEU A 128 0.96 -11.92 -0.15
CA LEU A 128 2.28 -12.54 -0.33
C LEU A 128 2.25 -14.08 -0.17
N GLY A 129 1.17 -14.66 0.36
CA GLY A 129 1.01 -16.10 0.54
C GLY A 129 1.83 -16.72 1.69
N MET A 130 2.32 -15.89 2.62
CA MET A 130 2.99 -16.32 3.85
C MET A 130 2.01 -17.03 4.79
N GLU A 131 2.51 -17.91 5.66
CA GLU A 131 1.66 -18.61 6.64
C GLU A 131 1.12 -17.67 7.74
N ASN A 132 1.78 -16.53 7.95
CA ASN A 132 1.54 -15.62 9.06
C ASN A 132 2.06 -14.19 8.76
N THR A 133 1.87 -13.23 9.67
CA THR A 133 2.34 -11.83 9.50
C THR A 133 3.72 -11.54 10.14
N THR A 134 4.32 -12.49 10.87
CA THR A 134 5.63 -12.32 11.53
C THR A 134 6.79 -12.22 10.53
N GLU A 135 6.62 -12.77 9.32
CA GLU A 135 7.64 -12.76 8.26
C GLU A 135 7.67 -11.47 7.43
N VAL A 136 6.64 -10.62 7.54
CA VAL A 136 6.51 -9.39 6.75
C VAL A 136 7.58 -8.37 7.16
N ILE A 137 8.35 -7.87 6.20
CA ILE A 137 9.41 -6.88 6.45
C ILE A 137 9.00 -5.45 6.11
N MET A 138 9.79 -4.50 6.63
CA MET A 138 9.54 -3.06 6.47
C MET A 138 9.49 -2.61 5.01
N GLU A 139 10.33 -3.19 4.16
CA GLU A 139 10.46 -2.88 2.74
C GLU A 139 9.21 -3.30 1.94
N GLU A 140 8.58 -4.42 2.32
CA GLU A 140 7.30 -4.88 1.76
C GLU A 140 6.18 -3.93 2.17
N MET A 141 6.09 -3.58 3.46
CA MET A 141 5.11 -2.60 3.95
C MET A 141 5.23 -1.26 3.21
N ILE A 142 6.46 -0.76 2.99
CA ILE A 142 6.72 0.47 2.22
C ILE A 142 6.28 0.33 0.76
N LEU A 143 6.53 -0.82 0.11
CA LEU A 143 6.11 -1.08 -1.27
C LEU A 143 4.58 -1.05 -1.41
N HIS A 144 3.87 -1.78 -0.55
CA HIS A 144 2.41 -1.83 -0.54
C HIS A 144 1.81 -0.45 -0.19
N CYS A 145 2.36 0.24 0.81
CA CYS A 145 1.96 1.62 1.14
C CYS A 145 2.08 2.58 -0.05
N ARG A 146 3.20 2.53 -0.79
CA ARG A 146 3.42 3.33 -2.00
C ARG A 146 2.43 2.99 -3.12
N SER A 147 1.99 1.74 -3.20
CA SER A 147 0.99 1.29 -4.18
C SER A 147 -0.38 1.89 -3.85
N VAL A 148 -0.83 1.74 -2.61
CA VAL A 148 -2.09 2.27 -2.07
C VAL A 148 -2.14 3.80 -2.14
N ALA A 149 -1.08 4.50 -1.73
CA ALA A 149 -1.01 5.97 -1.73
C ALA A 149 -1.00 6.61 -3.14
N ARG A 150 -0.77 5.83 -4.20
CA ARG A 150 -0.98 6.29 -5.59
C ARG A 150 -2.45 6.26 -5.98
N ALA A 151 -3.23 5.32 -5.46
CA ALA A 151 -4.65 5.17 -5.76
C ALA A 151 -5.53 6.11 -4.93
N THR A 152 -5.43 6.03 -3.61
CA THR A 152 -6.29 6.74 -2.66
C THR A 152 -6.14 8.26 -2.77
N LYS A 153 -7.25 8.97 -2.94
CA LYS A 153 -7.33 10.44 -3.04
C LYS A 153 -7.98 11.08 -1.83
N ALA A 154 -8.98 10.43 -1.23
CA ALA A 154 -9.78 11.00 -0.15
C ALA A 154 -9.67 10.27 1.20
N ALA A 155 -9.58 8.94 1.25
CA ALA A 155 -9.52 8.20 2.52
C ALA A 155 -8.24 8.49 3.33
N PHE A 156 -8.32 8.33 4.66
CA PHE A 156 -7.18 8.46 5.54
C PHE A 156 -6.37 7.16 5.54
N ILE A 157 -5.12 7.20 5.06
CA ILE A 157 -4.28 6.02 4.90
C ILE A 157 -3.46 5.78 6.18
N ILE A 158 -3.56 4.57 6.73
CA ILE A 158 -2.70 4.05 7.80
C ILE A 158 -1.82 2.94 7.22
N GLY A 159 -0.54 2.90 7.58
CA GLY A 159 0.34 1.75 7.33
C GLY A 159 0.69 1.03 8.63
N ASP A 160 0.72 -0.31 8.61
CA ASP A 160 1.21 -1.07 9.75
C ASP A 160 2.73 -0.99 9.90
N LEU A 161 3.18 -0.84 11.14
CA LEU A 161 4.53 -1.19 11.54
C LEU A 161 4.60 -2.72 11.68
N PRO A 162 5.42 -3.42 10.86
CA PRO A 162 5.54 -4.87 10.95
C PRO A 162 6.31 -5.27 12.21
N MET A 163 6.21 -6.53 12.59
CA MET A 163 6.90 -7.07 13.78
C MET A 163 8.42 -6.84 13.70
N GLY A 164 9.03 -6.50 14.83
CA GLY A 164 10.45 -6.22 14.95
C GLY A 164 10.86 -4.79 14.54
N SER A 165 9.94 -3.95 14.06
CA SER A 165 10.23 -2.58 13.62
C SER A 165 9.99 -1.49 14.68
N TYR A 166 9.42 -1.84 15.84
CA TYR A 166 9.01 -0.87 16.87
C TYR A 166 9.17 -1.32 18.34
N GLU A 167 9.56 -2.57 18.56
CA GLU A 167 9.60 -3.22 19.87
C GLU A 167 10.96 -3.13 20.56
N VAL A 168 12.05 -2.86 19.83
CA VAL A 168 13.40 -2.81 20.40
C VAL A 168 13.61 -1.54 21.24
N CYS A 169 13.24 -0.38 20.69
CA CYS A 169 13.25 0.89 21.40
C CYS A 169 12.37 1.95 20.71
N ALA A 170 12.10 3.04 21.42
CA ALA A 170 11.29 4.14 20.89
C ALA A 170 11.94 4.86 19.70
N GLU A 171 13.28 4.92 19.67
CA GLU A 171 14.05 5.54 18.59
C GLU A 171 13.89 4.74 17.28
N GLN A 172 13.99 3.41 17.35
CA GLN A 172 13.70 2.52 16.22
C GLN A 172 12.27 2.71 15.71
N ALA A 173 11.30 2.74 16.63
CA ALA A 173 9.89 2.91 16.28
C ALA A 173 9.60 4.26 15.61
N ILE A 174 10.27 5.34 16.04
CA ILE A 174 10.22 6.65 15.36
C ILE A 174 10.82 6.56 13.96
N GLU A 175 11.98 5.91 13.79
CA GLU A 175 12.61 5.76 12.47
C GLU A 175 11.70 5.00 11.50
N SER A 176 11.21 3.82 11.89
CA SER A 176 10.26 3.03 11.10
C SER A 176 8.99 3.84 10.78
N SER A 177 8.43 4.54 11.77
CA SER A 177 7.26 5.42 11.55
C SER A 177 7.54 6.49 10.50
N LEU A 178 8.68 7.18 10.59
CA LEU A 178 9.05 8.23 9.63
C LEU A 178 9.33 7.65 8.23
N ARG A 179 9.82 6.41 8.11
CA ARG A 179 9.94 5.71 6.83
C ARG A 179 8.57 5.43 6.19
N LEU A 180 7.58 4.93 6.94
CA LEU A 180 6.21 4.76 6.39
C LEU A 180 5.60 6.08 5.93
N ILE A 181 5.75 7.17 6.69
CA ILE A 181 5.22 8.49 6.29
C ILE A 181 5.92 9.03 5.03
N LYS A 182 7.26 8.98 4.97
CA LYS A 182 8.05 9.58 3.88
C LYS A 182 8.11 8.71 2.63
N GLU A 183 8.47 7.45 2.80
CA GLU A 183 8.65 6.48 1.70
C GLU A 183 7.31 5.85 1.34
N GLY A 184 6.58 5.33 2.34
CA GLY A 184 5.26 4.71 2.18
C GLY A 184 4.14 5.69 1.77
N ARG A 185 4.30 6.99 2.09
CA ARG A 185 3.34 8.07 1.81
C ARG A 185 1.96 7.91 2.48
N VAL A 186 1.90 7.21 3.60
CA VAL A 186 0.70 7.10 4.45
C VAL A 186 0.56 8.34 5.36
N HIS A 187 -0.60 8.52 5.99
CA HIS A 187 -0.88 9.66 6.87
C HIS A 187 -0.63 9.38 8.36
N GLY A 188 -0.51 8.10 8.74
CA GLY A 188 -0.27 7.66 10.11
C GLY A 188 0.11 6.17 10.15
N VAL A 189 0.44 5.66 11.33
CA VAL A 189 0.87 4.28 11.53
C VAL A 189 -0.04 3.51 12.50
N LYS A 190 -0.18 2.19 12.32
CA LYS A 190 -0.73 1.26 13.33
C LYS A 190 0.41 0.42 13.93
N LEU A 191 0.32 0.11 15.23
CA LEU A 191 1.21 -0.80 15.94
C LEU A 191 0.48 -1.57 17.04
N GLU A 192 1.03 -2.73 17.43
CA GLU A 192 0.33 -3.70 18.26
C GLU A 192 0.94 -3.87 19.66
N GLY A 193 0.09 -3.90 20.69
CA GLY A 193 0.55 -4.17 22.06
C GLY A 193 -0.44 -3.77 23.13
N GLY A 194 0.05 -3.52 24.33
CA GLY A 194 -0.71 -2.97 25.44
C GLY A 194 -0.03 -1.77 26.10
N GLN A 195 -0.24 -1.63 27.40
CA GLN A 195 0.35 -0.57 28.22
C GLN A 195 1.89 -0.50 28.11
N GLU A 196 2.57 -1.61 27.80
CA GLU A 196 4.03 -1.66 27.67
C GLU A 196 4.57 -0.79 26.51
N LEU A 197 3.76 -0.52 25.48
CA LEU A 197 4.15 0.34 24.35
C LEU A 197 3.66 1.78 24.46
N ALA A 198 2.99 2.16 25.56
CA ALA A 198 2.63 3.55 25.81
C ALA A 198 3.84 4.52 25.76
N PRO A 199 5.04 4.19 26.26
CA PRO A 199 6.24 5.02 26.07
C PRO A 199 6.59 5.20 24.58
N THR A 200 6.58 4.12 23.80
CA THR A 200 6.88 4.13 22.36
C THR A 200 5.87 4.98 21.58
N ILE A 201 4.57 4.77 21.79
CA ILE A 201 3.49 5.57 21.18
C ILE A 201 3.68 7.05 21.50
N LYS A 202 3.98 7.41 22.75
CA LYS A 202 4.23 8.79 23.17
C LYS A 202 5.41 9.43 22.44
N ARG A 203 6.46 8.66 22.13
CA ARG A 203 7.63 9.16 21.40
C ARG A 203 7.34 9.33 19.91
N ILE A 204 6.58 8.43 19.29
CA ILE A 204 6.11 8.55 17.90
C ILE A 204 5.17 9.76 17.72
N THR A 205 4.19 9.94 18.61
CA THR A 205 3.23 11.05 18.54
C THR A 205 3.89 12.40 18.80
N GLN A 206 4.86 12.47 19.72
CA GLN A 206 5.71 13.65 19.92
C GLN A 206 6.58 14.00 18.69
N ALA A 207 6.93 13.03 17.85
CA ALA A 207 7.61 13.26 16.57
C ALA A 207 6.65 13.74 15.46
N GLY A 208 5.36 13.94 15.77
CA GLY A 208 4.35 14.45 14.84
C GLY A 208 3.69 13.38 13.97
N VAL A 209 3.92 12.09 14.23
CA VAL A 209 3.30 10.98 13.47
C VAL A 209 2.00 10.54 14.16
N PRO A 210 0.85 10.54 13.46
CA PRO A 210 -0.40 10.00 13.99
C PRO A 210 -0.32 8.48 14.22
N VAL A 211 -0.75 8.02 15.39
CA VAL A 211 -0.75 6.59 15.77
C VAL A 211 -2.17 6.07 15.99
N VAL A 212 -2.47 4.94 15.37
CA VAL A 212 -3.57 4.04 15.73
C VAL A 212 -2.98 2.92 16.59
N GLY A 213 -3.45 2.76 17.82
CA GLY A 213 -3.04 1.61 18.65
C GLY A 213 -3.85 0.37 18.30
N HIS A 214 -3.31 -0.83 18.54
CA HIS A 214 -4.06 -2.09 18.42
C HIS A 214 -3.97 -2.89 19.72
N VAL A 215 -5.15 -3.15 20.33
CA VAL A 215 -5.32 -3.98 21.53
C VAL A 215 -6.34 -5.10 21.29
N GLY A 216 -6.22 -6.19 22.04
CA GLY A 216 -7.01 -7.40 21.84
C GLY A 216 -6.12 -8.54 21.38
N LEU A 217 -6.60 -9.32 20.41
CA LEU A 217 -5.75 -10.25 19.68
C LEU A 217 -4.78 -9.46 18.81
N THR A 218 -3.48 -9.70 18.95
CA THR A 218 -2.42 -9.01 18.18
C THR A 218 -1.72 -10.05 17.31
N PRO A 219 -2.08 -10.18 16.01
CA PRO A 219 -1.58 -11.23 15.11
C PRO A 219 -0.06 -11.40 15.11
N GLN A 220 0.70 -10.30 15.19
CA GLN A 220 2.16 -10.34 15.24
C GLN A 220 2.69 -11.18 16.42
N ARG A 221 1.93 -11.24 17.52
CA ARG A 221 2.27 -11.99 18.74
C ARG A 221 1.57 -13.34 18.83
N GLN A 222 1.02 -13.89 17.74
CA GLN A 222 0.23 -15.13 17.74
C GLN A 222 0.93 -16.31 18.46
N ASN A 223 2.25 -16.44 18.32
CA ASN A 223 3.03 -17.52 18.94
C ASN A 223 3.04 -17.41 20.47
N ALA A 224 3.10 -16.19 21.01
CA ALA A 224 3.01 -15.93 22.45
C ALA A 224 1.57 -16.05 22.98
N LEU A 225 0.57 -15.81 22.12
CA LEU A 225 -0.86 -15.91 22.46
C LEU A 225 -1.45 -17.33 22.29
N GLY A 226 -0.68 -18.27 21.73
CA GLY A 226 -1.13 -19.63 21.44
C GLY A 226 -2.13 -19.71 20.27
N GLY A 227 -1.94 -18.86 19.25
CA GLY A 227 -2.77 -18.72 18.06
C GLY A 227 -3.88 -17.67 18.18
N PHE A 228 -4.75 -17.61 17.17
CA PHE A 228 -5.85 -16.65 17.06
C PHE A 228 -6.99 -16.91 18.08
N ARG A 229 -6.77 -16.51 19.33
CA ARG A 229 -7.72 -16.72 20.44
C ARG A 229 -8.42 -15.42 20.83
N VAL A 230 -9.73 -15.52 21.06
CA VAL A 230 -10.57 -14.42 21.58
C VAL A 230 -10.10 -13.99 22.97
N GLN A 231 -9.82 -12.69 23.12
CA GLN A 231 -9.34 -12.05 24.34
C GLN A 231 -10.49 -11.54 25.22
N GLY A 232 -10.19 -11.15 26.47
CA GLY A 232 -11.16 -10.47 27.34
C GLY A 232 -12.31 -11.33 27.88
N LYS A 233 -12.23 -12.67 27.82
CA LYS A 233 -13.30 -13.58 28.30
C LYS A 233 -13.51 -13.61 29.82
N THR A 234 -12.62 -12.98 30.60
CA THR A 234 -12.71 -12.93 32.06
C THR A 234 -12.63 -11.48 32.54
N ALA A 235 -13.23 -11.16 33.68
CA ALA A 235 -13.20 -9.80 34.22
C ALA A 235 -11.76 -9.26 34.38
N LEU A 236 -10.81 -10.12 34.76
CA LEU A 236 -9.39 -9.76 34.85
C LEU A 236 -8.77 -9.42 33.47
N SER A 237 -9.01 -10.26 32.44
CA SER A 237 -8.49 -10.01 31.10
C SER A 237 -9.15 -8.81 30.41
N ALA A 238 -10.46 -8.63 30.57
CA ALA A 238 -11.18 -7.44 30.12
C ALA A 238 -10.68 -6.16 30.82
N THR A 239 -10.37 -6.23 32.12
CA THR A 239 -9.76 -5.11 32.86
C THR A 239 -8.36 -4.78 32.34
N LYS A 240 -7.56 -5.79 31.93
CA LYS A 240 -6.27 -5.54 31.26
C LYS A 240 -6.47 -4.79 29.94
N LEU A 241 -7.36 -5.25 29.07
CA LEU A 241 -7.66 -4.60 27.80
C LEU A 241 -8.09 -3.13 27.96
N LEU A 242 -8.91 -2.83 28.97
CA LEU A 242 -9.28 -1.45 29.30
C LEU A 242 -8.07 -0.60 29.74
N ARG A 243 -7.16 -1.16 30.55
CA ARG A 243 -5.93 -0.46 30.97
C ARG A 243 -4.97 -0.23 29.80
N ASP A 244 -4.80 -1.24 28.95
CA ASP A 244 -4.00 -1.16 27.72
C ASP A 244 -4.53 -0.04 26.81
N ALA A 245 -5.84 -0.02 26.54
CA ALA A 245 -6.50 0.98 25.73
C ALA A 245 -6.37 2.40 26.29
N LEU A 246 -6.60 2.57 27.61
CA LEU A 246 -6.40 3.86 28.28
C LEU A 246 -4.94 4.32 28.21
N ALA A 247 -3.98 3.42 28.42
CA ALA A 247 -2.55 3.76 28.35
C ALA A 247 -2.13 4.22 26.94
N MET A 248 -2.62 3.57 25.88
CA MET A 248 -2.39 4.01 24.49
C MET A 248 -3.03 5.38 24.19
N GLN A 249 -4.24 5.63 24.70
CA GLN A 249 -4.91 6.92 24.60
C GLN A 249 -4.13 8.05 25.30
N GLU A 250 -3.63 7.82 26.52
CA GLU A 250 -2.83 8.80 27.25
C GLU A 250 -1.42 8.98 26.65
N ALA A 251 -0.91 7.99 25.92
CA ALA A 251 0.28 8.11 25.08
C ALA A 251 0.04 8.94 23.79
N GLY A 252 -1.20 9.28 23.46
CA GLY A 252 -1.55 10.12 22.32
C GLY A 252 -1.96 9.38 21.05
N ALA A 253 -2.27 8.07 21.11
CA ALA A 253 -2.97 7.42 20.01
C ALA A 253 -4.30 8.16 19.72
N PHE A 254 -4.62 8.42 18.45
CA PHE A 254 -5.82 9.18 18.09
C PHE A 254 -7.05 8.29 17.83
N MET A 255 -6.84 6.97 17.78
CA MET A 255 -7.80 5.91 17.48
C MET A 255 -7.23 4.58 17.98
N LEU A 256 -8.08 3.60 18.29
CA LEU A 256 -7.65 2.22 18.58
C LEU A 256 -8.40 1.19 17.70
N VAL A 257 -7.70 0.15 17.27
CA VAL A 257 -8.33 -1.11 16.81
C VAL A 257 -8.57 -2.00 18.04
N LEU A 258 -9.76 -2.62 18.09
CA LEU A 258 -10.15 -3.63 19.06
C LEU A 258 -10.41 -4.95 18.32
N GLU A 259 -9.53 -5.95 18.47
CA GLU A 259 -9.66 -7.25 17.77
C GLU A 259 -10.07 -8.41 18.70
N ALA A 260 -11.00 -9.22 18.18
CA ALA A 260 -11.42 -10.52 18.70
C ALA A 260 -11.67 -10.56 20.22
N MET A 261 -12.70 -9.82 20.67
CA MET A 261 -13.12 -9.77 22.08
C MET A 261 -14.66 -9.72 22.21
N PRO A 262 -15.24 -10.05 23.37
CA PRO A 262 -16.69 -9.95 23.58
C PRO A 262 -17.25 -8.55 23.27
N SER A 263 -18.42 -8.52 22.63
CA SER A 263 -19.07 -7.29 22.15
C SER A 263 -19.32 -6.30 23.30
N GLU A 264 -19.71 -6.81 24.46
CA GLU A 264 -19.98 -6.05 25.68
C GLU A 264 -18.70 -5.40 26.22
N VAL A 265 -17.56 -6.12 26.17
CA VAL A 265 -16.26 -5.60 26.61
C VAL A 265 -15.79 -4.48 25.69
N ALA A 266 -15.87 -4.67 24.36
CA ALA A 266 -15.51 -3.66 23.39
C ALA A 266 -16.42 -2.41 23.46
N SER A 267 -17.72 -2.61 23.69
CA SER A 267 -18.69 -1.53 23.90
C SER A 267 -18.36 -0.71 25.14
N ILE A 268 -18.04 -1.37 26.27
CA ILE A 268 -17.63 -0.70 27.51
C ILE A 268 -16.32 0.07 27.32
N ILE A 269 -15.31 -0.54 26.66
CA ILE A 269 -14.04 0.14 26.36
C ILE A 269 -14.31 1.40 25.50
N THR A 270 -15.11 1.27 24.44
CA THR A 270 -15.49 2.39 23.56
C THR A 270 -16.15 3.53 24.32
N GLN A 271 -17.05 3.23 25.26
CA GLN A 271 -17.72 4.24 26.10
C GLN A 271 -16.79 4.92 27.13
N LYS A 272 -15.62 4.35 27.44
CA LYS A 272 -14.64 4.93 28.39
C LYS A 272 -13.52 5.73 27.72
N LEU A 273 -13.36 5.60 26.41
CA LEU A 273 -12.35 6.33 25.65
C LEU A 273 -12.91 7.66 25.11
N ARG A 274 -12.02 8.64 24.93
CA ARG A 274 -12.26 9.93 24.24
C ARG A 274 -11.87 9.89 22.75
N ILE A 275 -11.36 8.75 22.29
CA ILE A 275 -10.90 8.50 20.92
C ILE A 275 -11.74 7.38 20.29
N PRO A 276 -11.96 7.42 18.95
CA PRO A 276 -12.67 6.35 18.25
C PRO A 276 -12.01 4.98 18.42
N THR A 277 -12.87 3.96 18.50
CA THR A 277 -12.51 2.55 18.41
C THR A 277 -12.98 1.96 17.08
N ILE A 278 -12.18 1.09 16.49
CA ILE A 278 -12.50 0.36 15.26
C ILE A 278 -12.54 -1.13 15.61
N GLY A 279 -13.69 -1.76 15.45
CA GLY A 279 -13.88 -3.18 15.77
C GLY A 279 -13.49 -4.09 14.61
N ILE A 280 -12.89 -5.24 14.95
CA ILE A 280 -12.80 -6.41 14.07
C ILE A 280 -13.01 -7.66 14.92
N GLY A 281 -14.18 -8.30 14.77
CA GLY A 281 -14.61 -9.35 15.70
C GLY A 281 -14.83 -8.86 17.14
N ALA A 282 -15.14 -7.57 17.31
CA ALA A 282 -15.40 -6.91 18.60
C ALA A 282 -16.86 -6.39 18.73
N GLY A 283 -17.76 -6.83 17.85
CA GLY A 283 -19.17 -6.39 17.84
C GLY A 283 -19.38 -4.97 17.31
N ASN A 284 -20.64 -4.55 17.26
CA ASN A 284 -21.07 -3.28 16.65
C ASN A 284 -21.08 -2.07 17.61
N GLY A 285 -20.65 -2.24 18.87
CA GLY A 285 -20.54 -1.16 19.85
C GLY A 285 -19.26 -0.31 19.76
N CYS A 286 -18.39 -0.59 18.77
CA CYS A 286 -17.22 0.25 18.46
C CYS A 286 -17.64 1.50 17.65
N SER A 287 -16.77 2.51 17.59
CA SER A 287 -17.01 3.75 16.80
C SER A 287 -16.94 3.55 15.28
N GLY A 288 -16.51 2.38 14.83
CA GLY A 288 -16.35 1.99 13.44
C GLY A 288 -15.96 0.52 13.33
N GLN A 289 -15.72 0.04 12.11
CA GLN A 289 -15.35 -1.36 11.84
C GLN A 289 -14.22 -1.44 10.80
N VAL A 290 -13.43 -2.51 10.87
CA VAL A 290 -12.46 -2.91 9.83
C VAL A 290 -12.63 -4.37 9.46
N LEU A 291 -12.42 -4.69 8.18
CA LEU A 291 -12.26 -6.04 7.67
C LEU A 291 -11.08 -6.08 6.69
N VAL A 292 -10.49 -7.27 6.53
CA VAL A 292 -9.56 -7.55 5.44
C VAL A 292 -10.37 -7.59 4.14
N GLN A 293 -9.97 -6.79 3.13
CA GLN A 293 -10.75 -6.66 1.89
C GLN A 293 -10.89 -8.00 1.16
N VAL A 294 -9.79 -8.76 1.03
CA VAL A 294 -9.77 -10.09 0.41
C VAL A 294 -10.80 -11.03 1.05
N ASP A 295 -10.93 -10.98 2.38
CA ASP A 295 -11.82 -11.85 3.14
C ASP A 295 -13.29 -11.44 2.97
N MET A 296 -13.59 -10.13 2.93
CA MET A 296 -14.96 -9.62 2.78
C MET A 296 -15.45 -9.60 1.31
N THR A 297 -14.56 -9.57 0.32
CA THR A 297 -14.91 -9.68 -1.12
C THR A 297 -14.95 -11.13 -1.64
N GLY A 298 -14.61 -12.12 -0.81
CA GLY A 298 -14.60 -13.52 -1.24
C GLY A 298 -13.49 -13.84 -2.26
N ASN A 299 -12.37 -13.10 -2.26
CA ASN A 299 -11.28 -13.30 -3.23
C ASN A 299 -10.29 -14.39 -2.77
N PHE A 300 -10.77 -15.62 -2.60
CA PHE A 300 -9.94 -16.74 -2.15
C PHE A 300 -10.56 -18.11 -2.47
N GLN A 301 -9.72 -19.13 -2.52
CA GLN A 301 -10.14 -20.50 -2.87
C GLN A 301 -11.24 -21.05 -1.94
N PRO A 302 -12.22 -21.81 -2.48
CA PRO A 302 -13.22 -22.52 -1.71
C PRO A 302 -12.61 -23.39 -0.61
N GLY A 303 -13.25 -23.42 0.55
CA GLY A 303 -12.77 -24.19 1.71
C GLY A 303 -11.64 -23.54 2.52
N ARG A 304 -11.10 -22.37 2.13
CA ARG A 304 -10.25 -21.56 3.00
C ARG A 304 -10.99 -21.24 4.31
N PHE A 305 -10.29 -21.31 5.44
CA PHE A 305 -10.82 -20.88 6.72
C PHE A 305 -11.17 -19.39 6.70
N VAL A 306 -12.43 -19.06 7.01
CA VAL A 306 -12.94 -17.69 7.15
C VAL A 306 -13.22 -17.44 8.64
N PRO A 307 -12.61 -16.42 9.27
CA PRO A 307 -12.89 -16.10 10.67
C PRO A 307 -14.37 -15.78 10.91
N LYS A 308 -14.94 -16.25 12.03
CA LYS A 308 -16.37 -16.10 12.37
C LYS A 308 -16.91 -14.65 12.31
N PHE A 309 -16.06 -13.65 12.45
CA PHE A 309 -16.43 -12.24 12.40
C PHE A 309 -16.49 -11.65 10.98
N VAL A 310 -16.01 -12.37 9.97
CA VAL A 310 -16.07 -11.92 8.57
C VAL A 310 -17.45 -12.22 8.01
N LYS A 311 -18.06 -11.21 7.39
CA LYS A 311 -19.16 -11.37 6.45
C LYS A 311 -18.61 -11.20 5.03
N GLN A 312 -18.91 -12.14 4.15
CA GLN A 312 -18.71 -11.98 2.71
C GLN A 312 -19.81 -11.07 2.13
N TYR A 313 -19.41 -10.14 1.27
CA TYR A 313 -20.28 -9.19 0.57
C TYR A 313 -20.25 -9.38 -0.96
N ALA A 314 -19.28 -10.15 -1.47
CA ALA A 314 -19.12 -10.51 -2.87
C ALA A 314 -18.46 -11.89 -2.99
N ASP A 315 -18.36 -12.39 -4.22
CA ASP A 315 -17.63 -13.60 -4.59
C ASP A 315 -16.72 -13.29 -5.79
N VAL A 316 -15.56 -12.70 -5.50
CA VAL A 316 -14.56 -12.34 -6.50
C VAL A 316 -13.83 -13.58 -7.03
N TRP A 317 -13.68 -14.63 -6.23
CA TRP A 317 -13.00 -15.86 -6.65
C TRP A 317 -13.76 -16.53 -7.80
N ASP A 318 -15.06 -16.78 -7.65
CA ASP A 318 -15.82 -17.49 -8.67
C ASP A 318 -15.95 -16.67 -9.97
N GLU A 319 -16.01 -15.34 -9.89
CA GLU A 319 -15.99 -14.49 -11.11
C GLU A 319 -14.63 -14.52 -11.82
N ALA A 320 -13.53 -14.42 -11.07
CA ALA A 320 -12.19 -14.55 -11.64
C ALA A 320 -11.99 -15.94 -12.27
N ALA A 321 -12.42 -17.01 -11.59
CA ALA A 321 -12.34 -18.38 -12.07
C ALA A 321 -13.18 -18.61 -13.34
N ARG A 322 -14.37 -18.01 -13.44
CA ARG A 322 -15.19 -17.99 -14.66
C ARG A 322 -14.45 -17.32 -15.81
N GLY A 323 -14.02 -16.07 -15.63
CA GLY A 323 -13.37 -15.29 -16.69
C GLY A 323 -12.08 -15.94 -17.22
N ILE A 324 -11.23 -16.46 -16.31
CA ILE A 324 -9.99 -17.16 -16.66
C ILE A 324 -10.28 -18.48 -17.40
N SER A 325 -11.32 -19.21 -16.99
CA SER A 325 -11.71 -20.46 -17.66
C SER A 325 -12.31 -20.22 -19.04
N LEU A 326 -13.14 -19.18 -19.21
CA LEU A 326 -13.70 -18.80 -20.50
C LEU A 326 -12.60 -18.40 -21.48
N TYR A 327 -11.68 -17.52 -21.07
CA TYR A 327 -10.52 -17.13 -21.89
C TYR A 327 -9.70 -18.35 -22.35
N ARG A 328 -9.42 -19.29 -21.42
CA ARG A 328 -8.73 -20.56 -21.75
C ARG A 328 -9.47 -21.35 -22.82
N ASP A 329 -10.79 -21.43 -22.75
CA ASP A 329 -11.60 -22.26 -23.65
C ASP A 329 -11.84 -21.59 -25.01
N GLU A 330 -11.96 -20.26 -25.05
CA GLU A 330 -11.98 -19.47 -26.29
C GLU A 330 -10.65 -19.51 -27.04
N VAL A 331 -9.50 -19.45 -26.33
CA VAL A 331 -8.17 -19.65 -26.93
C VAL A 331 -8.00 -21.07 -27.47
N LYS A 332 -8.41 -22.09 -26.71
CA LYS A 332 -8.32 -23.51 -27.15
C LYS A 332 -9.19 -23.82 -28.36
N SER A 333 -10.38 -23.23 -28.44
CA SER A 333 -11.31 -23.37 -29.57
C SER A 333 -10.98 -22.46 -30.75
N ARG A 334 -10.03 -21.52 -30.59
CA ARG A 334 -9.73 -20.42 -31.54
C ARG A 334 -10.92 -19.47 -31.77
N ALA A 335 -11.85 -19.39 -30.83
CA ALA A 335 -12.87 -18.34 -30.80
C ALA A 335 -12.26 -16.97 -30.43
N PHE A 336 -11.19 -16.96 -29.62
CA PHE A 336 -10.39 -15.76 -29.33
C PHE A 336 -8.98 -15.85 -29.94
N PRO A 337 -8.45 -14.78 -30.56
CA PRO A 337 -9.16 -13.55 -30.92
C PRO A 337 -10.13 -13.77 -32.10
N SER A 338 -11.34 -13.22 -32.00
CA SER A 338 -12.21 -12.99 -33.16
C SER A 338 -11.71 -11.77 -33.98
N GLU A 339 -12.27 -11.55 -35.17
CA GLU A 339 -11.84 -10.44 -36.06
C GLU A 339 -11.82 -9.06 -35.38
N GLU A 340 -12.77 -8.80 -34.45
CA GLU A 340 -12.86 -7.56 -33.66
C GLU A 340 -11.59 -7.26 -32.85
N TYR A 341 -10.88 -8.30 -32.41
CA TYR A 341 -9.65 -8.20 -31.60
C TYR A 341 -8.38 -8.34 -32.45
N THR A 342 -8.47 -8.18 -33.77
CA THR A 342 -7.34 -8.28 -34.71
C THR A 342 -7.12 -7.00 -35.51
N TYR A 343 -5.96 -6.92 -36.20
CA TYR A 343 -5.62 -5.80 -37.08
C TYR A 343 -5.61 -6.28 -38.54
N PRO A 344 -6.33 -5.60 -39.45
CA PRO A 344 -6.34 -5.99 -40.86
C PRO A 344 -5.05 -5.58 -41.59
N ILE A 345 -4.68 -6.35 -42.61
CA ILE A 345 -3.64 -6.04 -43.58
C ILE A 345 -4.26 -5.82 -44.97
N GLY A 346 -3.69 -4.90 -45.76
CA GLY A 346 -4.09 -4.71 -47.16
C GLY A 346 -3.79 -5.96 -48.00
N LYS A 347 -4.68 -6.31 -48.94
CA LYS A 347 -4.54 -7.53 -49.76
C LYS A 347 -3.24 -7.57 -50.55
N ASP A 348 -2.83 -6.43 -51.11
CA ASP A 348 -1.62 -6.32 -51.93
C ASP A 348 -0.35 -6.47 -51.07
N GLU A 349 -0.33 -5.88 -49.87
CA GLU A 349 0.75 -6.02 -48.88
C GLU A 349 0.88 -7.47 -48.38
N LEU A 350 -0.26 -8.15 -48.14
CA LEU A 350 -0.28 -9.57 -47.77
C LEU A 350 0.25 -10.47 -48.88
N ALA A 351 -0.11 -10.19 -50.14
CA ALA A 351 0.41 -10.92 -51.30
C ALA A 351 1.92 -10.68 -51.51
N GLY A 352 2.40 -9.44 -51.31
CA GLY A 352 3.82 -9.11 -51.31
C GLY A 352 4.59 -9.87 -50.24
N PHE A 353 4.08 -9.88 -49.00
CA PHE A 353 4.65 -10.65 -47.90
C PHE A 353 4.72 -12.15 -48.19
N GLN A 354 3.64 -12.75 -48.72
CA GLN A 354 3.63 -14.18 -49.07
C GLN A 354 4.72 -14.51 -50.09
N LYS A 355 4.91 -13.67 -51.13
CA LYS A 355 5.99 -13.87 -52.11
C LYS A 355 7.37 -13.86 -51.45
N THR A 356 7.62 -12.94 -50.53
CA THR A 356 8.89 -12.87 -49.79
C THR A 356 9.10 -14.09 -48.89
N VAL A 357 8.06 -14.61 -48.24
CA VAL A 357 8.14 -15.86 -47.47
C VAL A 357 8.51 -17.03 -48.39
N ASP A 358 7.86 -17.16 -49.54
CA ASP A 358 8.11 -18.24 -50.51
C ASP A 358 9.51 -18.16 -51.15
N GLU A 359 10.16 -17.00 -51.13
CA GLU A 359 11.55 -16.79 -51.57
C GLU A 359 12.53 -17.21 -50.46
N VAL A 360 12.35 -16.72 -49.23
CA VAL A 360 13.20 -17.03 -48.07
C VAL A 360 13.28 -18.53 -47.79
N PHE A 361 12.16 -19.25 -47.86
CA PHE A 361 12.11 -20.70 -47.63
C PHE A 361 12.46 -21.55 -48.87
N ARG A 362 12.92 -20.93 -49.96
CA ARG A 362 13.52 -21.63 -51.12
C ARG A 362 15.04 -21.62 -51.13
N GLU A 363 15.64 -20.73 -50.33
CA GLU A 363 17.10 -20.56 -50.20
C GLU A 363 17.67 -21.22 -48.93
N ALA A 364 16.80 -21.84 -48.11
CA ALA A 364 17.11 -22.55 -46.86
C ALA A 364 16.84 -24.07 -46.99
#